data_AF-A0A6I7NJC0-F1
#
_entry.id   AF-A0A6I7NJC0-F1
#
_cell.length_a   1.000
_cell.length_b   1.000
_cell.length_c   1.000
_cell.angle_alpha   90.00
_cell.angle_beta   90.00
_cell.angle_gamma   90.00
#
_symmetry.space_group_name_H-M   'P 1'
#
loop_
_entity.id
_entity.type
_entity.pdbx_description
1 polymer ?
#
loop_
_entity_poly.entity_id
_entity_poly.type
_entity_poly.pdbx_seq_one_letter_code
_entity_poly.pdbx_strand_id
1 'polypeptide(L)'
;MYQIDVIKTTALAKKLGGLPIFHGGYLHALTVTADTLTLHLQLLSHNNPLLANDTRVLLKLKGLRRFSFASEPTREALMMIHDLDIRKEEDVLHLRLECTQGNLHEAVFASIELTDETND
;
A
#
# COMPACT_ATOMS: atom_id res chain seq x y z
N MET A 1 -20.58 18.61 7.07
CA MET A 1 -19.15 18.66 7.46
C MET A 1 -18.86 17.33 8.13
N TYR A 2 -18.36 16.34 7.38
CA TYR A 2 -18.22 14.98 7.89
C TYR A 2 -16.77 14.70 8.26
N GLN A 3 -16.61 14.30 9.51
CA GLN A 3 -15.36 14.15 10.25
C GLN A 3 -14.66 12.86 9.80
N ILE A 4 -13.46 13.01 9.26
CA ILE A 4 -12.60 11.93 8.76
C ILE A 4 -12.00 11.22 9.98
N ASP A 5 -12.62 10.13 10.44
CA ASP A 5 -12.06 9.26 11.49
C ASP A 5 -11.59 7.88 10.96
N VAL A 6 -11.49 7.71 9.63
CA VAL A 6 -11.07 6.44 8.99
C VAL A 6 -9.57 6.37 8.70
N ILE A 7 -8.84 7.46 8.90
CA ILE A 7 -7.39 7.47 8.74
C ILE A 7 -6.81 8.01 10.04
N LYS A 8 -6.38 7.13 10.95
CA LYS A 8 -5.29 7.49 11.87
C LYS A 8 -4.09 7.73 10.98
N THR A 9 -4.04 8.93 10.43
CA THR A 9 -3.05 9.41 9.47
C THR A 9 -1.71 9.30 10.15
N THR A 10 -1.01 8.22 9.85
CA THR A 10 0.39 8.08 10.20
C THR A 10 1.15 9.23 9.55
N ALA A 11 2.31 9.57 10.12
CA ALA A 11 3.08 10.72 9.64
C ALA A 11 3.31 10.68 8.12
N LEU A 12 3.41 9.48 7.53
CA LEU A 12 3.56 9.29 6.09
C LEU A 12 2.27 9.60 5.29
N ALA A 13 1.09 9.17 5.75
CA ALA A 13 -0.18 9.52 5.10
C ALA A 13 -0.44 11.04 5.10
N LYS A 14 0.00 11.76 6.15
CA LYS A 14 -0.04 13.23 6.18
C LYS A 14 0.96 13.86 5.22
N LYS A 15 2.18 13.32 5.12
CA LYS A 15 3.21 13.76 4.17
C LYS A 15 2.78 13.60 2.71
N LEU A 16 1.96 12.60 2.41
CA LEU A 16 1.45 12.30 1.07
C LEU A 16 0.16 13.05 0.71
N GLY A 17 -0.43 13.82 1.63
CA GLY A 17 -1.54 14.73 1.32
C GLY A 17 -2.91 14.08 1.08
N GLY A 18 -3.09 12.79 1.36
CA GLY A 18 -4.34 12.09 1.06
C GLY A 18 -4.24 10.56 1.15
N LEU A 19 -5.16 9.86 0.48
CA LEU A 19 -5.03 8.41 0.28
C LEU A 19 -3.74 8.11 -0.49
N PRO A 20 -3.01 7.03 -0.12
CA PRO A 20 -1.69 6.78 -0.69
C PRO A 20 -1.79 6.41 -2.18
N ILE A 21 -1.00 7.12 -2.99
CA ILE A 21 -0.66 6.75 -4.36
C ILE A 21 0.86 6.56 -4.39
N PHE A 22 1.32 5.40 -4.84
CA PHE A 22 2.75 5.10 -4.96
C PHE A 22 3.10 4.69 -6.38
N HIS A 23 4.09 5.38 -6.95
CA HIS A 23 4.62 5.03 -8.26
C HIS A 23 5.97 4.37 -8.09
N GLY A 24 6.16 3.17 -8.65
CA GLY A 24 7.44 2.48 -8.59
C GLY A 24 7.81 1.98 -7.20
N GLY A 25 8.02 0.68 -7.08
CA GLY A 25 8.46 0.07 -5.83
C GLY A 25 8.62 -1.43 -5.91
N TYR A 26 8.80 -2.03 -4.75
CA TYR A 26 8.90 -3.48 -4.59
C TYR A 26 7.98 -3.95 -3.49
N LEU A 27 7.24 -5.04 -3.73
CA LEU A 27 6.55 -5.77 -2.67
C LEU A 27 7.47 -6.92 -2.23
N HIS A 28 8.05 -6.84 -1.04
CA HIS A 28 8.97 -7.87 -0.54
C HIS A 28 8.25 -9.03 0.12
N ALA A 29 7.15 -8.76 0.80
CA ALA A 29 6.38 -9.77 1.50
C ALA A 29 4.90 -9.36 1.58
N LEU A 30 4.03 -10.36 1.57
CA LEU A 30 2.63 -10.20 1.92
C LEU A 30 2.26 -11.27 2.94
N THR A 31 1.52 -10.87 3.97
CA THR A 31 1.02 -11.80 4.99
C THR A 31 -0.46 -11.56 5.24
N VAL A 32 -1.21 -12.64 5.39
CA VAL A 32 -2.63 -12.58 5.74
C VAL A 32 -2.78 -13.23 7.10
N THR A 33 -3.33 -12.49 8.06
CA THR A 33 -3.62 -12.99 9.40
C THR A 33 -5.02 -12.55 9.79
N ALA A 34 -5.91 -13.53 10.04
CA ALA A 34 -7.33 -13.31 10.27
C ALA A 34 -7.97 -12.45 9.15
N ASP A 35 -8.31 -11.21 9.45
CA ASP A 35 -8.97 -10.24 8.56
C ASP A 35 -8.03 -9.11 8.11
N THR A 36 -6.72 -9.27 8.31
CA THR A 36 -5.72 -8.25 8.00
C THR A 36 -4.74 -8.74 6.94
N LEU A 37 -4.64 -7.99 5.84
CA LEU A 37 -3.58 -8.15 4.83
C LEU A 37 -2.47 -7.13 5.13
N THR A 38 -1.25 -7.62 5.31
CA THR A 38 -0.07 -6.77 5.52
C THR A 38 0.85 -6.86 4.30
N LEU A 39 1.20 -5.72 3.72
CA LEU A 39 2.15 -5.59 2.62
C LEU A 39 3.43 -4.91 3.11
N HIS A 40 4.57 -5.52 2.83
CA HIS A 40 5.89 -4.93 3.06
C HIS A 40 6.41 -4.36 1.75
N LEU A 41 6.45 -3.04 1.65
CA LEU A 41 6.76 -2.32 0.43
C LEU A 41 8.09 -1.58 0.58
N GLN A 42 8.87 -1.51 -0.50
CA GLN A 42 9.92 -0.50 -0.66
C GLN A 42 9.49 0.49 -1.74
N LEU A 43 9.36 1.75 -1.36
CA LEU A 43 8.98 2.85 -2.24
C LEU A 43 10.23 3.55 -2.73
N LEU A 44 10.30 3.79 -4.05
CA LEU A 44 11.48 4.40 -4.67
C LEU A 44 11.32 5.92 -4.73
N SER A 45 12.24 6.64 -4.09
CA SER A 45 12.19 8.11 -3.99
C SER A 45 12.16 8.82 -5.33
N HIS A 46 12.89 8.31 -6.33
CA HIS A 46 12.95 8.91 -7.67
C HIS A 46 11.59 8.90 -8.41
N ASN A 47 10.66 8.02 -8.03
CA ASN A 47 9.29 7.98 -8.57
C ASN A 47 8.26 8.60 -7.61
N ASN A 48 8.66 8.94 -6.39
CA ASN A 48 7.79 9.48 -5.34
C ASN A 48 8.39 10.78 -4.79
N PRO A 49 8.14 11.95 -5.42
CA PRO A 49 8.85 13.22 -5.12
C PRO A 49 8.73 13.72 -3.67
N LEU A 50 7.77 13.20 -2.90
CA LEU A 50 7.56 13.53 -1.49
C LEU A 50 8.46 12.71 -0.55
N LEU A 51 9.20 11.73 -1.06
CA LEU A 51 10.17 10.92 -0.33
C LEU A 51 11.59 11.43 -0.61
N ALA A 52 12.34 11.75 0.45
CA ALA A 52 13.73 12.18 0.31
C ALA A 52 14.69 11.03 -0.01
N ASN A 53 14.35 9.81 0.41
CA ASN A 53 15.11 8.58 0.20
C ASN A 53 14.14 7.43 -0.06
N ASP A 54 14.65 6.33 -0.62
CA ASP A 54 13.88 5.10 -0.72
C ASP A 54 13.41 4.68 0.68
N THR A 55 12.11 4.39 0.80
CA THR A 55 11.44 4.24 2.10
C THR A 55 10.77 2.88 2.16
N ARG A 56 11.02 2.13 3.24
CA ARG A 56 10.32 0.87 3.50
C ARG A 56 9.05 1.17 4.29
N VAL A 57 7.94 0.57 3.89
CA VAL A 57 6.65 0.81 4.54
C VAL A 57 5.88 -0.47 4.75
N LEU A 58 5.23 -0.56 5.90
CA LEU A 58 4.21 -1.56 6.17
C LEU A 58 2.83 -0.97 5.88
N LEU A 59 2.09 -1.61 4.98
CA LEU A 59 0.69 -1.30 4.73
C LEU A 59 -0.19 -2.40 5.33
N LYS A 60 -0.98 -2.07 6.35
CA LYS A 60 -1.93 -3.00 6.96
C LYS A 60 -3.35 -2.63 6.53
N LEU A 61 -3.99 -3.52 5.78
CA LEU A 61 -5.38 -3.41 5.34
C LEU A 61 -6.24 -4.27 6.27
N LYS A 62 -7.09 -3.64 7.08
CA LYS A 62 -7.91 -4.30 8.12
C LYS A 62 -9.36 -4.44 7.69
N GLY A 63 -10.05 -5.47 8.20
CA GLY A 63 -11.42 -5.78 7.79
C GLY A 63 -11.48 -6.20 6.33
N LEU A 64 -10.54 -7.06 5.91
CA LEU A 64 -10.40 -7.57 4.55
C LEU A 64 -11.65 -8.34 4.14
N ARG A 65 -12.29 -7.92 3.04
CA ARG A 65 -13.49 -8.55 2.47
C ARG A 65 -13.17 -9.40 1.25
N ARG A 66 -12.25 -8.92 0.41
CA ARG A 66 -11.80 -9.58 -0.81
C ARG A 66 -10.35 -9.20 -1.08
N PHE A 67 -9.56 -10.13 -1.59
CA PHE A 67 -8.25 -9.82 -2.16
C PHE A 67 -7.90 -10.78 -3.28
N SER A 68 -7.10 -10.31 -4.24
CA SER A 68 -6.55 -11.10 -5.33
C SER A 68 -5.10 -10.67 -5.54
N PHE A 69 -4.17 -11.46 -5.01
CA PHE A 69 -2.74 -11.27 -5.19
C PHE A 69 -2.14 -12.54 -5.76
N ALA A 70 -1.32 -12.39 -6.78
CA ALA A 70 -0.46 -13.45 -7.30
C ALA A 70 0.98 -13.02 -7.09
N SER A 71 1.84 -13.94 -6.67
CA SER A 71 3.27 -13.67 -6.60
C SER A 71 3.84 -13.62 -8.02
N GLU A 72 4.60 -12.58 -8.32
CA GLU A 72 5.34 -12.42 -9.57
C GLU A 72 6.82 -12.21 -9.26
N PRO A 73 7.46 -13.26 -8.73
CA PRO A 73 8.75 -13.13 -8.08
C PRO A 73 9.80 -12.56 -9.03
N THR A 74 10.52 -11.57 -8.54
CA THR A 74 11.75 -11.04 -9.12
C THR A 74 12.94 -11.58 -8.32
N ARG A 75 14.17 -11.20 -8.69
CA ARG A 75 15.36 -11.62 -7.93
C ARG A 75 15.33 -11.20 -6.45
N GLU A 76 14.64 -10.11 -6.10
CA GLU A 76 14.77 -9.47 -4.78
C GLU A 76 13.42 -9.18 -4.08
N ALA A 77 12.29 -9.45 -4.75
CA ALA A 77 10.96 -9.12 -4.26
C ALA A 77 9.88 -10.07 -4.82
N LEU A 78 8.72 -10.15 -4.16
CA LEU A 78 7.55 -10.87 -4.66
C LEU A 78 6.95 -10.26 -5.92
N MET A 79 7.14 -8.95 -6.14
CA MET A 79 6.82 -8.26 -7.39
C MET A 79 7.43 -6.85 -7.42
N MET A 80 7.61 -6.35 -8.64
CA MET A 80 7.89 -4.94 -8.88
C MET A 80 6.58 -4.19 -9.13
N ILE A 81 6.37 -3.12 -8.38
CA ILE A 81 5.16 -2.30 -8.41
C ILE A 81 5.38 -1.20 -9.43
N HIS A 82 4.47 -1.10 -10.39
CA HIS A 82 4.38 0.07 -11.27
C HIS A 82 3.57 1.16 -10.59
N ASP A 83 2.37 0.82 -10.14
CA ASP A 83 1.44 1.75 -9.50
C ASP A 83 0.67 1.08 -8.34
N LEU A 84 0.39 1.83 -7.29
CA LEU A 84 -0.48 1.43 -6.20
C LEU A 84 -1.38 2.60 -5.84
N ASP A 85 -2.68 2.38 -5.96
CA ASP A 85 -3.71 3.38 -5.69
C ASP A 85 -4.71 2.82 -4.68
N ILE A 86 -5.16 3.69 -3.77
CA ILE A 86 -6.20 3.36 -2.80
C ILE A 86 -7.31 4.39 -2.89
N ARG A 87 -8.53 3.93 -3.16
CA ARG A 87 -9.71 4.76 -3.28
C ARG A 87 -10.75 4.36 -2.25
N LYS A 88 -11.52 5.35 -1.80
CA LYS A 88 -12.73 5.12 -1.02
C LYS A 88 -13.93 5.06 -1.96
N GLU A 89 -14.64 3.94 -1.96
CA GLU A 89 -15.88 3.73 -2.69
C GLU A 89 -16.97 3.45 -1.66
N GLU A 90 -17.97 4.33 -1.55
CA GLU A 90 -19.00 4.28 -0.52
C GLU A 90 -18.41 4.17 0.90
N ASP A 91 -18.61 3.03 1.57
CA ASP A 91 -18.17 2.74 2.94
C ASP A 91 -16.98 1.75 3.00
N VAL A 92 -16.33 1.48 1.87
CA VAL A 92 -15.17 0.58 1.79
C VAL A 92 -13.97 1.24 1.10
N LEU A 93 -12.79 0.66 1.33
CA LEU A 93 -11.54 1.04 0.68
C LEU A 93 -11.14 -0.04 -0.32
N HIS A 94 -10.73 0.41 -1.49
CA HIS A 94 -10.28 -0.40 -2.61
C HIS A 94 -8.83 -0.08 -2.89
N LEU A 95 -7.95 -1.06 -2.77
CA LEU A 95 -6.58 -0.99 -3.23
C LEU A 95 -6.51 -1.64 -4.61
N ARG A 96 -5.88 -0.95 -5.55
CA ARG A 96 -5.45 -1.47 -6.84
C ARG A 96 -3.93 -1.36 -6.93
N LEU A 97 -3.26 -2.48 -7.21
CA LEU A 97 -1.82 -2.55 -7.42
C LEU A 97 -1.56 -3.11 -8.81
N GLU A 98 -0.84 -2.34 -9.62
CA GLU A 98 -0.40 -2.73 -10.95
C GLU A 98 1.09 -3.05 -10.92
N CYS A 99 1.45 -4.25 -11.36
CA CYS A 99 2.86 -4.64 -11.50
C CYS A 99 3.43 -4.12 -12.83
N THR A 100 4.76 -4.13 -12.97
CA THR A 100 5.42 -3.70 -14.22
C THR A 100 5.16 -4.61 -15.42
N GLN A 101 4.53 -5.78 -15.21
CA GLN A 101 4.10 -6.69 -16.27
C GLN A 101 2.65 -6.40 -16.73
N GLY A 102 1.97 -5.43 -16.11
CA GLY A 102 0.59 -5.03 -16.42
C GLY A 102 -0.49 -5.87 -15.71
N ASN A 103 -0.10 -6.78 -14.81
CA ASN A 103 -1.07 -7.53 -14.00
C ASN A 103 -1.63 -6.65 -12.89
N LEU A 104 -2.92 -6.85 -12.61
CA LEU A 104 -3.67 -6.10 -11.61
C LEU A 104 -4.00 -6.97 -10.41
N HIS A 105 -3.73 -6.43 -9.23
CA HIS A 105 -4.04 -7.00 -7.94
C HIS A 105 -4.94 -6.06 -7.17
N GLU A 106 -5.87 -6.62 -6.42
CA GLU A 106 -6.89 -5.83 -5.74
C GLU A 106 -7.11 -6.29 -4.30
N ALA A 107 -7.49 -5.37 -3.43
CA ALA A 107 -8.05 -5.67 -2.12
C ALA A 107 -9.22 -4.73 -1.78
N VAL A 108 -10.25 -5.27 -1.15
CA VAL A 108 -11.37 -4.53 -0.56
C VAL A 108 -11.32 -4.70 0.95
N PHE A 109 -11.28 -3.60 1.69
CA PHE A 109 -11.05 -3.59 3.14
C PHE A 109 -11.75 -2.40 3.82
N ALA A 110 -11.78 -2.38 5.15
CA ALA A 110 -12.51 -1.38 5.93
C ALA A 110 -11.62 -0.20 6.37
N SER A 111 -10.36 -0.45 6.70
CA SER A 111 -9.44 0.59 7.17
C SER A 111 -7.98 0.28 6.86
N ILE A 112 -7.12 1.29 6.90
CA ILE A 112 -5.71 1.19 6.54
C ILE A 112 -4.80 1.82 7.59
N GLU A 113 -3.67 1.18 7.83
CA GLU A 113 -2.54 1.73 8.59
C GLU A 113 -1.27 1.67 7.74
N LEU A 114 -0.53 2.76 7.67
CA LEU A 114 0.71 2.88 6.89
C LEU A 114 1.87 3.24 7.84
N THR A 115 2.82 2.35 8.06
CA THR A 115 3.94 2.61 8.97
C THR A 115 5.25 2.68 8.18
N ASP A 116 6.08 3.68 8.46
CA ASP A 116 7.46 3.72 7.96
C ASP A 116 8.29 2.72 8.75
N GLU A 117 8.95 1.79 8.06
CA GLU A 117 10.01 0.97 8.65
C GLU A 117 11.29 1.79 8.60
N THR A 118 11.39 2.80 9.47
CA THR A 118 12.69 3.41 9.74
C THR A 118 13.59 2.30 10.27
N ASN A 119 14.61 1.94 9.49
CA ASN A 119 15.75 1.21 10.02
C ASN A 119 16.32 2.09 11.15
N ASP A 120 16.17 1.65 12.40
CA ASP A 120 17.08 2.05 13.49
C ASP A 120 18.54 1.73 13.07
#